data_AF-A0A413IMU5-F1
#
_entry.id   AF-A0A413IMU5-F1
#
_cell.length_a   1.000
_cell.length_b   1.000
_cell.length_c   1.000
_cell.angle_alpha   90.00
_cell.angle_beta   90.00
_cell.angle_gamma   90.00
#
_symmetry.space_group_name_H-M   'P 1'
#
loop_
_entity.id
_entity.type
_entity.pdbx_description
1 polymer ?
#
loop_
_entity_poly.entity_id
_entity_poly.type
_entity_poly.pdbx_seq_one_letter_code
_entity_poly.pdbx_strand_id
1 'polypeptide(L)' 'MFPSLLSYTGEFNIVIDCNNAGVLAEFYSKLLGCEWTRPRANGWAAVASPTGMVFAFPEVEEYSL' A
#
# COMPACT_ATOMS: atom_id res chain seq x y z
N MET A 1 -3.62 7.26 12.27
CA MET A 1 -2.80 6.03 12.13
C MET A 1 -3.75 4.83 12.14
N PHE A 2 -3.73 4.00 11.10
CA PHE A 2 -4.71 2.93 10.87
C PHE A 2 -4.44 1.71 11.77
N PRO A 3 -5.39 1.32 12.65
CA PRO A 3 -5.22 0.15 13.53
C PRO A 3 -4.95 -1.14 12.75
N SER A 4 -5.50 -1.26 11.53
CA SER A 4 -5.37 -2.43 10.67
C SER A 4 -3.93 -2.63 10.16
N LEU A 5 -3.19 -1.54 9.89
CA LEU A 5 -1.80 -1.63 9.46
C LEU A 5 -0.89 -2.03 10.62
N LEU A 6 -1.15 -1.50 11.83
CA LEU A 6 -0.42 -1.85 13.05
C LEU A 6 -0.63 -3.29 13.49
N SER A 7 -1.78 -3.89 13.14
CA SER A 7 -2.07 -5.31 13.39
C SER A 7 -1.46 -6.27 12.35
N TYR A 8 -0.91 -5.75 11.26
CA TYR A 8 -0.32 -6.59 10.21
C TYR A 8 1.07 -7.08 10.65
N THR A 9 1.26 -8.39 10.63
CA THR A 9 2.50 -9.04 11.09
C THR A 9 3.57 -9.18 10.01
N GLY A 10 3.34 -8.66 8.80
CA GLY A 10 4.33 -8.67 7.73
C GLY A 10 5.21 -7.42 7.72
N GLU A 11 6.42 -7.56 7.19
CA GLU A 11 7.37 -6.46 7.08
C GLU A 11 7.08 -5.56 5.87
N PHE A 12 7.02 -4.25 6.10
CA PHE A 12 6.96 -3.25 5.04
C PHE A 12 8.32 -2.59 4.87
N ASN A 13 8.74 -2.40 3.63
CA ASN A 13 10.00 -1.73 3.34
C ASN A 13 9.79 -0.23 3.20
N ILE A 14 8.71 0.16 2.51
CA ILE A 14 8.34 1.55 2.24
C ILE A 14 6.85 1.71 2.51
N VAL A 15 6.48 2.76 3.25
CA VAL A 15 5.08 3.11 3.55
C VAL A 15 4.83 4.53 3.06
N ILE A 16 3.80 4.72 2.23
CA ILE A 16 3.48 6.02 1.63
C ILE A 16 2.01 6.34 1.93
N ASP A 17 1.80 7.35 2.78
CA ASP A 17 0.46 7.89 3.05
C ASP A 17 -0.17 8.45 1.76
N CYS A 18 -1.44 8.17 1.52
CA CYS A 18 -2.13 8.52 0.28
C CYS A 18 -3.62 8.81 0.50
N ASN A 19 -4.32 9.37 -0.50
CA ASN A 19 -5.78 9.50 -0.43
C ASN A 19 -6.52 8.27 -0.98
N ASN A 20 -5.87 7.50 -1.86
CA ASN A 20 -6.42 6.30 -2.47
C ASN A 20 -5.34 5.25 -2.71
N ALA A 21 -5.36 4.22 -1.88
CA ALA A 21 -4.37 3.15 -1.89
C ALA A 21 -4.45 2.28 -3.15
N GLY A 22 -5.65 2.11 -3.70
CA GLY A 22 -5.85 1.34 -4.93
C GLY A 22 -5.14 1.99 -6.11
N VAL A 23 -5.24 3.32 -6.22
CA VAL A 23 -4.59 4.09 -7.30
C VAL A 23 -3.06 4.02 -7.20
N LEU A 24 -2.48 4.21 -6.00
CA LEU A 24 -1.03 4.08 -5.84
C LEU A 24 -0.54 2.64 -6.07
N ALA A 25 -1.26 1.65 -5.56
CA ALA A 25 -0.90 0.26 -5.78
C ALA A 25 -0.94 -0.12 -7.27
N GLU A 26 -1.96 0.31 -8.01
CA GLU A 26 -2.02 0.11 -9.46
C GLU A 26 -0.88 0.86 -10.18
N PHE A 27 -0.61 2.11 -9.79
CA PHE A 27 0.47 2.90 -10.36
C PHE A 27 1.83 2.21 -10.19
N TYR A 28 2.19 1.81 -8.97
CA TYR A 28 3.47 1.14 -8.70
C TYR A 28 3.54 -0.27 -9.28
N SER A 29 2.41 -0.98 -9.36
CA SER A 29 2.34 -2.26 -10.08
C SER A 29 2.72 -2.08 -11.55
N LYS A 30 2.17 -1.07 -12.24
CA LYS A 30 2.49 -0.79 -13.65
C LYS A 30 3.86 -0.17 -13.86
N LEU A 31 4.28 0.75 -12.97
CA LEU A 31 5.55 1.47 -13.11
C LEU A 31 6.76 0.56 -12.88
N LEU A 32 6.70 -0.28 -11.85
CA LEU A 32 7.84 -1.08 -11.38
C LEU A 32 7.69 -2.59 -11.65
N GLY A 33 6.55 -3.02 -12.21
CA GLY A 33 6.23 -4.44 -12.34
C GLY A 33 5.98 -5.12 -10.99
N CYS A 34 5.46 -4.37 -10.01
CA CYS A 34 5.14 -4.94 -8.70
C CYS A 34 3.87 -5.79 -8.75
N GLU A 35 3.87 -6.90 -8.03
CA GLU A 35 2.72 -7.79 -7.87
C GLU A 35 1.87 -7.37 -6.68
N TRP A 36 0.56 -7.58 -6.77
CA TRP A 36 -0.37 -7.30 -5.68
C TRP A 36 -0.19 -8.32 -4.56
N THR A 37 0.31 -7.88 -3.41
CA THR A 37 0.34 -8.71 -2.19
C THR A 37 -0.95 -8.56 -1.40
N ARG A 38 -1.59 -7.39 -1.49
CA ARG A 38 -2.87 -7.12 -0.86
C ARG A 38 -3.70 -6.14 -1.69
N PRO A 39 -4.85 -6.59 -2.23
CA PRO A 39 -5.84 -5.69 -2.81
C PRO A 39 -6.31 -4.64 -1.79
N ARG A 40 -6.78 -3.49 -2.28
CA ARG A 40 -7.31 -2.42 -1.43
C ARG A 40 -8.40 -2.95 -0.50
N ALA A 41 -8.16 -2.91 0.81
CA ALA A 41 -9.12 -3.33 1.82
C ALA A 41 -8.82 -2.62 3.16
N ASN A 42 -9.85 -2.22 3.90
CA ASN A 42 -9.71 -1.59 5.22
C ASN A 42 -8.76 -0.37 5.23
N GLY A 43 -8.86 0.49 4.22
CA GLY A 43 -8.11 1.75 4.14
C GLY A 43 -6.63 1.62 3.77
N TRP A 44 -6.18 0.50 3.20
CA TRP A 44 -4.82 0.39 2.65
C TRP A 44 -4.70 -0.70 1.58
N ALA A 45 -3.63 -0.65 0.80
CA ALA A 45 -3.23 -1.66 -0.19
C ALA A 45 -1.72 -1.90 -0.12
N ALA A 46 -1.25 -3.00 -0.70
CA ALA A 46 0.18 -3.26 -0.82
C ALA A 46 0.55 -4.03 -2.09
N VAL A 47 1.75 -3.75 -2.57
CA VAL A 47 2.39 -4.43 -3.69
C VAL A 47 3.81 -4.83 -3.30
N ALA A 48 4.36 -5.86 -3.95
CA ALA A 48 5.75 -6.27 -3.79
C ALA A 48 6.50 -6.18 -5.11
N SER A 49 7.73 -5.67 -5.06
CA SER A 49 8.64 -5.75 -6.20
C SER A 49 8.98 -7.20 -6.53
N PRO A 50 9.48 -7.49 -7.73
CA PRO A 50 10.00 -8.81 -8.09
C PRO A 50 11.12 -9.31 -7.16
N THR A 51 11.80 -8.40 -6.46
CA THR A 51 12.87 -8.70 -5.49
C THR A 51 12.37 -8.87 -4.05
N GLY A 52 11.06 -8.74 -3.82
CA GLY A 52 10.44 -8.94 -2.49
C GLY A 52 10.31 -7.67 -1.64
N MET A 53 10.63 -6.47 -2.17
CA MET A 53 10.39 -5.23 -1.44
C MET A 53 8.90 -4.91 -1.41
N VAL A 54 8.34 -4.78 -0.21
CA VAL A 54 6.92 -4.48 0.00
C VAL A 54 6.70 -2.99 0.19
N PHE A 55 5.81 -2.45 -0.65
CA PHE A 55 5.28 -1.10 -0.56
C PHE A 55 3.87 -1.16 0.02
N ALA A 56 3.60 -0.37 1.07
CA ALA A 56 2.27 -0.23 1.64
C ALA A 56 1.75 1.20 1.44
N PHE A 57 0.46 1.29 1.14
CA PHE A 57 -0.23 2.56 0.87
C PHE A 57 -1.41 2.69 1.84
N PRO A 58 -1.20 3.20 3.07
CA PRO A 58 -2.31 3.57 3.94
C PRO A 58 -3.01 4.83 3.42
N GLU A 59 -4.34 4.80 3.39
CA GLU A 59 -5.18 5.95 3.03
C GLU A 59 -5.28 6.87 4.23
N VAL A 60 -5.03 8.17 4.11
CA VAL A 60 -5.12 9.15 5.19
C VAL A 60 -6.31 10.07 4.90
N GLU A 61 -7.22 10.22 5.87
CA GLU A 61 -8.49 10.92 5.68
C GLU A 61 -8.27 12.37 5.27
N GLU A 62 -7.27 13.02 5.87
CA GLU A 62 -6.85 14.40 5.62
C GLU A 62 -6.35 14.65 4.18
N TYR A 63 -6.05 13.60 3.42
CA TYR A 63 -5.63 13.73 2.01
C TYR A 63 -6.82 13.66 1.03
N SER A 64 -8.03 13.40 1.54
CA SER A 64 -9.26 13.45 0.75
C SER A 64 -9.69 14.92 0.62
N LEU A 65 -9.53 15.50 -0.57
CA LEU A 65 -10.04 16.84 -0.91
C LEU A 65 -11.56 16.87 -0.99
#